data_AF-A0A0A1F5L9-F1
#
_entry.id   AF-A0A0A1F5L9-F1
#
_cell.length_a   1.000
_cell.length_b   1.000
_cell.length_c   1.000
_cell.angle_alpha   90.00
_cell.angle_beta   90.00
_cell.angle_gamma   90.00
#
_symmetry.space_group_name_H-M   'P 1'
#
loop_
_entity.id
_entity.type
_entity.pdbx_description
1 polymer ?
#
loop_
_entity_poly.entity_id
_entity_poly.type
_entity_poly.pdbx_seq_one_letter_code
_entity_poly.pdbx_strand_id
1 'polypeptide(L)' 'MGPEIYEIDPHKCTECVGHFNEPQCQQVCPVACIPFDPAWRESKEQLQAKYERLQAELTAPATNKQP' A
#
# COMPACT_ATOMS: atom_id res chain seq x y z
N MET A 1 -15.44 5.98 -19.66
CA MET A 1 -14.38 4.95 -19.72
C MET A 1 -13.37 5.26 -18.62
N GLY A 2 -12.86 4.25 -17.90
CA GLY A 2 -11.94 4.45 -16.78
C GLY A 2 -10.48 4.61 -17.23
N PRO A 3 -9.53 4.82 -16.30
CA PRO A 3 -8.10 4.88 -16.62
C PRO A 3 -7.63 3.55 -17.21
N GLU A 4 -6.64 3.61 -18.12
CA GLU A 4 -6.10 2.43 -18.81
C GLU A 4 -5.35 1.49 -17.85
N ILE A 5 -4.76 2.05 -16.79
CA ILE A 5 -4.12 1.33 -15.69
C ILE A 5 -4.43 2.02 -14.35
N TYR A 6 -4.41 1.25 -13.27
CA TYR A 6 -4.43 1.80 -11.91
C TYR A 6 -3.00 1.86 -11.36
N GLU A 7 -2.71 2.89 -10.57
CA GLU A 7 -1.40 3.11 -9.96
C GLU A 7 -1.47 2.89 -8.44
N ILE A 8 -0.44 2.24 -7.88
CA ILE A 8 -0.27 2.02 -6.45
C ILE A 8 0.76 3.02 -5.94
N ASP A 9 0.39 3.86 -4.98
CA ASP A 9 1.32 4.74 -4.27
C ASP A 9 2.25 3.89 -3.36
N PRO A 10 3.56 3.79 -3.65
CA PRO A 10 4.47 2.95 -2.88
C PRO A 10 4.67 3.45 -1.44
N HIS A 11 4.41 4.73 -1.16
CA HIS A 11 4.48 5.27 0.19
C HIS A 11 3.32 4.82 1.09
N LYS A 12 2.26 4.25 0.48
CA LYS A 12 1.08 3.71 1.16
C LYS A 12 0.94 2.20 1.03
N CYS A 13 1.60 1.57 0.06
CA CYS A 13 1.60 0.12 -0.08
C CYS A 13 2.38 -0.55 1.07
N THR A 14 1.68 -1.35 1.89
CA THR A 14 2.31 -2.18 2.94
C THR A 14 2.41 -3.65 2.53
N GLU A 15 2.19 -3.96 1.24
CA GLU A 15 2.00 -5.33 0.75
C GLU A 15 0.94 -6.11 1.57
N CYS A 16 -0.04 -5.37 2.11
CA CYS A 16 -1.05 -5.82 3.08
C CYS A 16 -0.54 -6.28 4.45
N VAL A 17 0.77 -6.19 4.74
CA VAL A 17 1.32 -6.41 6.09
C VAL A 17 0.62 -5.48 7.08
N GLY A 18 0.30 -6.02 8.26
CA GLY A 18 -0.49 -5.36 9.30
C GLY A 18 -2.01 -5.58 9.19
N HIS A 19 -2.51 -6.00 8.02
CA HIS A 19 -3.94 -6.29 7.81
C HIS A 19 -4.22 -7.74 7.42
N PHE A 20 -3.45 -8.28 6.46
CA PHE A 20 -3.64 -9.61 5.89
C PHE A 20 -2.29 -10.32 5.72
N ASN A 21 -2.33 -11.63 5.48
CA ASN A 21 -1.12 -12.43 5.24
C ASN A 21 -0.61 -12.34 3.80
N GLU A 22 -1.48 -11.94 2.86
CA GLU A 22 -1.19 -11.87 1.42
C GLU A 22 -1.73 -10.57 0.81
N PRO A 23 -1.12 -10.04 -0.27
CA PRO A 23 -1.59 -8.83 -0.94
C PRO A 23 -2.99 -9.02 -1.55
N GLN A 24 -4.00 -8.36 -1.00
CA GLN A 24 -5.39 -8.52 -1.43
C GLN A 24 -5.62 -8.05 -2.87
N CYS A 25 -4.89 -7.02 -3.32
CA CYS A 25 -4.96 -6.55 -4.71
C CYS A 25 -4.52 -7.62 -5.70
N GLN A 26 -3.51 -8.43 -5.38
CA GLN A 26 -3.07 -9.54 -6.24
C GLN A 26 -4.13 -10.66 -6.29
N GLN A 27 -4.79 -10.95 -5.17
CA GLN A 27 -5.82 -12.01 -5.10
C GLN A 27 -7.05 -11.73 -5.97
N VAL A 28 -7.42 -10.45 -6.13
CA VAL A 28 -8.61 -10.06 -6.89
C VAL A 28 -8.29 -9.67 -8.34
N CYS A 29 -7.01 -9.47 -8.69
CA CYS A 29 -6.63 -9.03 -10.03
C CYS A 29 -6.84 -10.17 -11.05
N PRO A 30 -7.75 -10.03 -12.03
CA PRO A 30 -8.07 -11.12 -12.95
C PRO A 30 -6.97 -11.43 -13.97
N VAL A 31 -5.97 -10.55 -14.09
CA VAL A 31 -4.89 -10.63 -15.09
C VAL A 31 -3.50 -10.70 -14.46
N ALA A 32 -3.42 -10.87 -13.14
CA ALA A 32 -2.15 -10.98 -12.40
C ALA A 32 -1.11 -9.89 -12.71
N CYS A 33 -1.56 -8.63 -12.90
CA CYS A 33 -0.71 -7.52 -13.36
C CYS A 33 -0.07 -6.69 -12.24
N ILE A 34 -0.01 -7.21 -11.00
CA ILE A 34 0.48 -6.48 -9.83
C ILE A 34 1.70 -7.20 -9.23
N PRO A 35 2.87 -7.21 -9.90
CA PRO A 35 4.10 -7.78 -9.35
C PRO A 35 4.64 -6.90 -8.21
N PHE A 36 5.54 -7.45 -7.39
CA PHE A 36 6.31 -6.64 -6.44
C PHE A 36 7.26 -5.69 -7.17
N ASP A 37 7.24 -4.41 -6.80
CA ASP A 37 8.07 -3.40 -7.42
C ASP A 37 9.55 -3.56 -6.97
N PRO A 38 10.48 -3.83 -7.91
CA PRO A 38 11.90 -3.98 -7.58
C PRO A 38 12.55 -2.68 -7.08
N ALA A 39 12.01 -1.50 -7.40
CA ALA A 39 12.51 -0.22 -6.90
C ALA A 39 12.09 0.07 -5.45
N TRP A 40 11.06 -0.63 -4.95
CA TRP A 40 10.48 -0.44 -3.61
C TRP A 40 10.50 -1.74 -2.80
N ARG A 41 11.65 -2.43 -2.79
CA ARG A 41 11.82 -3.64 -1.99
C ARG A 41 11.98 -3.32 -0.52
N GLU A 42 11.07 -3.86 0.29
CA GLU A 42 11.02 -3.66 1.73
C GLU A 42 10.99 -5.00 2.47
N SER A 43 11.57 -5.05 3.67
CA SER A 43 11.43 -6.18 4.57
C SER A 43 10.06 -6.15 5.24
N LYS A 44 9.64 -7.29 5.81
CA LYS A 44 8.37 -7.37 6.55
C LYS A 44 8.32 -6.38 7.72
N GLU A 45 9.45 -6.13 8.38
CA GLU A 45 9.57 -5.16 9.47
C GLU A 45 9.39 -3.72 8.97
N GLN A 46 9.95 -3.39 7.80
CA GLN A 46 9.78 -2.07 7.17
C GLN A 46 8.31 -1.85 6.77
N LEU A 47 7.66 -2.86 6.20
CA LEU A 47 6.24 -2.81 5.83
C LEU A 47 5.33 -2.68 7.06
N GLN A 48 5.65 -3.37 8.16
CA GLN A 48 4.94 -3.26 9.44
C GLN A 48 5.08 -1.85 10.04
N ALA A 49 6.29 -1.28 10.04
CA ALA A 49 6.52 0.10 10.50
C ALA A 49 5.77 1.13 9.63
N LYS A 50 5.70 0.90 8.31
CA LYS A 50 4.90 1.73 7.40
C LYS A 50 3.41 1.67 7.74
N TYR A 51 2.88 0.47 8.00
CA TYR A 51 1.49 0.29 8.43
C TYR A 51 1.18 1.08 9.70
N GLU A 52 2.01 0.94 10.74
CA GLU A 52 1.82 1.65 12.02
C GLU A 52 1.81 3.16 11.85
N ARG A 53 2.74 3.69 11.03
CA ARG A 53 2.78 5.11 10.69
C ARG A 53 1.48 5.58 10.01
N LEU A 54 1.01 4.84 9.00
CA LEU A 54 -0.22 5.19 8.27
C LEU A 54 -1.47 5.15 9.17
N GLN A 55 -1.56 4.18 10.09
CA GLN A 55 -2.66 4.11 11.05
C GLN A 55 -2.62 5.28 12.04
N ALA A 56 -1.42 5.65 12.52
CA ALA A 56 -1.25 6.83 13.36
C ALA A 56 -1.65 8.13 12.64
N GLU A 57 -1.33 8.27 11.35
CA GLU A 57 -1.74 9.41 10.52
C GLU A 57 -3.26 9.49 10.33
N LEU A 58 -3.94 8.35 10.15
CA LEU A 58 -5.41 8.29 10.02
C LEU A 58 -6.15 8.63 11.31
N THR A 59 -5.54 8.34 12.45
CA THR A 59 -6.14 8.57 13.78
C THR A 59 -5.77 9.92 14.38
N ALA A 60 -4.79 10.62 13.80
CA ALA A 60 -4.45 11.98 14.17
C ALA A 60 -5.53 12.96 13.68
N PRO A 61 -5.90 13.99 14.48
CA PRO A 61 -6.80 15.03 14.02
C PRO A 61 -6.18 15.73 12.80
N ALA A 62 -6.97 15.84 11.73
CA ALA A 62 -6.56 16.38 10.44
C ALA A 62 -6.00 17.80 10.56
N THR A 63 -4.69 17.91 10.79
CA THR A 63 -3.96 19.14 10.52
C THR A 63 -3.68 19.14 9.04
N ASN A 64 -4.62 19.73 8.31
CA ASN A 64 -4.54 20.20 6.93
C ASN A 64 -3.13 20.06 6.31
N LYS A 65 -2.86 18.87 5.75
CA LYS A 65 -1.76 18.54 4.84
C LYS A 65 -2.42 17.69 3.77
N GLN A 66 -2.62 18.19 2.56
CA GLN A 66 -1.59 18.55 1.60
C GLN A 66 -2.26 19.37 0.46
N PRO A 67 -1.55 20.16 -0.37
CA PRO A 67 -1.97 20.34 -1.76
C PRO A 67 -2.07 19.00 -2.50
#